data_AF-A0A349UMK8-F1
#
_entry.id   AF-A0A349UMK8-F1
#
_cell.length_a   1.000
_cell.length_b   1.000
_cell.length_c   1.000
_cell.angle_alpha   90.00
_cell.angle_beta   90.00
_cell.angle_gamma   90.00
#
_symmetry.space_group_name_H-M   'P 1'
#
loop_
_entity.id
_entity.type
_entity.pdbx_description
1 polymer ?
#
loop_
_entity_poly.entity_id
_entity_poly.type
_entity_poly.pdbx_seq_one_letter_code
_entity_poly.pdbx_strand_id
1 'polypeptide(L)' 'DFYVVSMSCRTVCYKGMFFAHQLFAYYPDLADERVESALCLVHQRYSTNT' A
#
# COMPACT_ATOMS: atom_id res chain seq x y z
N ASP A 1 10.96 2.49 16.28
CA ASP A 1 10.03 3.61 16.08
C ASP A 1 8.63 3.13 15.75
N PHE A 2 7.64 3.94 16.10
CA PHE A 2 6.21 3.65 15.93
C PHE A 2 5.61 4.65 14.94
N TYR A 3 4.81 4.16 13.98
CA TYR A 3 4.12 4.99 13.01
C TYR A 3 2.82 4.34 12.54
N VAL A 4 1.72 5.11 12.58
CA VAL A 4 0.41 4.68 12.09
C VAL A 4 0.25 5.11 10.63
N VAL A 5 0.10 4.15 9.72
CA VAL A 5 0.04 4.40 8.27
C VAL A 5 -1.29 5.01 7.84
N SER A 6 -2.39 4.51 8.40
CA SER A 6 -3.74 5.04 8.22
C SER A 6 -4.61 4.58 9.39
N MET A 7 -5.51 5.44 9.86
CA MET A 7 -6.51 5.10 10.88
C MET A 7 -7.83 5.76 10.49
N SER A 8 -8.59 5.10 9.62
CA SER A 8 -9.86 5.58 9.07
C SER A 8 -10.74 4.37 8.76
N CYS A 9 -12.06 4.55 8.87
CA CYS A 9 -13.04 3.54 8.45
C CYS A 9 -13.35 3.58 6.95
N ARG A 10 -12.82 4.59 6.22
CA ARG A 10 -13.12 4.80 4.79
C ARG A 10 -11.89 4.70 3.88
N THR A 11 -10.69 4.74 4.46
CA THR A 11 -9.45 4.79 3.69
C THR A 11 -8.38 4.02 4.43
N VAL A 12 -7.72 3.12 3.70
CA VAL A 12 -6.59 2.34 4.17
C VAL A 12 -5.41 2.55 3.23
N CYS A 13 -4.21 2.66 3.78
CA CYS A 13 -2.99 2.86 3.01
C CYS A 13 -2.08 1.65 3.17
N TYR A 14 -1.79 0.97 2.07
CA TYR A 14 -0.76 -0.06 1.96
C TYR A 14 0.52 0.59 1.44
N LYS A 15 1.58 0.63 2.26
CA LYS A 15 2.86 1.20 1.85
C LYS A 15 4.03 0.42 2.45
N GLY A 16 5.11 0.29 1.68
CA GLY A 16 6.34 -0.32 2.14
C GLY A 16 7.52 0.05 1.26
N MET A 17 8.68 -0.49 1.62
CA MET A 17 9.95 -0.29 0.91
C MET A 17 10.25 -1.54 0.08
N PHE A 18 9.60 -1.65 -1.07
CA PHE A 18 9.78 -2.75 -2.03
C PHE A 18 9.44 -2.25 -3.44
N PHE A 19 9.77 -3.01 -4.49
CA PHE A 19 9.43 -2.63 -5.85
C PHE A 19 7.93 -2.75 -6.11
N ALA A 20 7.35 -1.85 -6.90
CA ALA A 20 5.90 -1.80 -7.13
C ALA A 20 5.32 -3.14 -7.64
N HIS A 21 6.05 -3.90 -8.46
CA HIS A 21 5.60 -5.20 -8.96
C HIS A 21 5.51 -6.29 -7.87
N GLN A 22 6.11 -6.09 -6.71
CA GLN A 22 6.09 -7.01 -5.58
C GLN A 22 4.90 -6.75 -4.63
N LEU A 23 4.11 -5.69 -4.87
CA LEU A 23 3.05 -5.24 -3.97
C LEU A 23 2.10 -6.36 -3.55
N PHE A 24 1.55 -7.10 -4.51
CA PHE A 24 0.59 -8.19 -4.25
C PHE A 24 1.24 -9.43 -3.61
N ALA A 25 2.54 -9.64 -3.81
CA ALA A 25 3.27 -10.70 -3.14
C ALA A 25 3.57 -10.34 -1.68
N TYR A 26 3.81 -9.06 -1.40
CA TYR A 26 4.11 -8.56 -0.05
C TYR A 26 2.84 -8.36 0.79
N TYR A 27 1.76 -7.89 0.15
CA TYR A 27 0.43 -7.72 0.74
C TYR A 27 -0.58 -8.61 -0.01
N PRO A 28 -0.68 -9.92 0.33
CA PRO A 28 -1.58 -10.85 -0.35
C PRO A 28 -3.06 -10.52 -0.21
N ASP A 29 -3.43 -9.75 0.81
CA ASP A 29 -4.79 -9.25 0.99
C ASP A 29 -5.25 -8.35 -0.15
N LEU A 30 -4.35 -7.61 -0.80
CA LEU A 30 -4.69 -6.84 -2.00
C LEU A 30 -5.09 -7.71 -3.20
N ALA A 31 -4.81 -9.01 -3.18
CA ALA A 31 -5.25 -9.97 -4.21
C ALA A 31 -6.60 -10.63 -3.87
N ASP A 32 -7.17 -10.36 -2.69
CA ASP A 32 -8.46 -10.88 -2.27
C ASP A 32 -9.60 -10.10 -2.95
N GLU A 33 -10.59 -10.81 -3.49
CA GLU A 33 -11.74 -10.22 -4.18
C GLU A 33 -12.58 -9.29 -3.30
N ARG A 34 -12.50 -9.43 -1.97
CA ARG A 34 -13.18 -8.55 -1.01
C ARG A 34 -12.54 -7.18 -0.89
N VAL A 35 -11.30 -7.00 -1.37
CA VAL A 35 -10.62 -5.70 -1.39
C VAL A 35 -11.05 -4.94 -2.64
N GLU A 36 -12.25 -4.40 -2.56
CA GLU A 36 -12.84 -3.54 -3.58
C GLU A 36 -12.86 -2.08 -3.13
N SER A 37 -12.72 -1.17 -4.09
CA SER A 37 -12.83 0.26 -3.82
C SER A 37 -13.32 0.99 -5.06
N ALA A 38 -14.16 2.02 -4.86
CA ALA A 38 -14.56 2.92 -5.93
C ALA A 38 -13.40 3.75 -6.48
N LEU A 39 -12.31 3.90 -5.71
CA LEU A 39 -11.11 4.63 -6.10
C LEU A 39 -9.86 4.00 -5.50
N CYS A 40 -8.79 3.91 -6.29
CA CYS A 40 -7.46 3.53 -5.83
C CYS A 40 -6.42 4.57 -6.28
N LEU A 41 -5.46 4.87 -5.40
CA LEU A 41 -4.32 5.75 -5.70
C LEU A 41 -3.03 4.97 -5.49
N VAL A 42 -2.16 5.00 -6.48
CA VAL A 42 -0.86 4.32 -6.45
C VAL A 42 0.28 5.34 -6.54
N HIS A 43 1.36 5.09 -5.82
CA HIS A 43 2.55 5.94 -5.83
C HIS A 43 3.82 5.10 -5.72
N GLN A 44 4.78 5.34 -6.60
CA GLN A 44 6.13 4.82 -6.48
C GLN A 44 7.08 5.98 -6.18
N ARG A 45 7.81 5.87 -5.07
CA ARG A 45 8.76 6.89 -4.65
C ARG A 45 10.11 6.67 -5.33
N TYR A 46 10.68 7.74 -5.88
CA TYR A 46 12.12 7.83 -6.13
C TYR A 46 12.76 8.62 -4.99
N SER A 47 13.91 8.15 -4.49
CA SER A 47 14.65 8.83 -3.43
C SER A 47 16.04 9.18 -3.95
N THR A 48 16.58 10.32 -3.52
CA THR A 48 18.00 10.64 -3.70
C THR A 48 18.89 9.99 -2.62
N ASN A 49 18.30 9.10 -1.81
CA ASN A 49 19.00 8.28 -0.84
C ASN A 49 19.38 6.96 -1.50
N THR A 50 20.42 6.32 -0.97
CA THR A 50 20.93 5.03 -1.44
C THR A 50 19.93 3.89 -1.29
#